data_AF-A0A8T6DKJ9-F1
#
_entry.id   AF-A0A8T6DKJ9-F1
#
_cell.length_a   1.000
_cell.length_b   1.000
_cell.length_c   1.000
_cell.angle_alpha   90.00
_cell.angle_beta   90.00
_cell.angle_gamma   90.00
#
_symmetry.space_group_name_H-M   'P 1'
#
loop_
_entity.id
_entity.type
_entity.pdbx_description
1 polymer ?
#
loop_
_entity_poly.entity_id
_entity_poly.type
_entity_poly.pdbx_seq_one_letter_code
_entity_poly.pdbx_strand_id
1 'polypeptide(L)'
;MNLRASYHQEAKDMVGRPTEDLGIIRVAVMYQNDFYGQPGLDGVVNALRQRGLETAAHWHYQRNSDAVKAAVFNIVEANPQVVIIIGAYAPVAKAITAARENIDPIFMAVSFVSSNALAQELGPDGAGIYVHQVVPLPDNTSVPAVADYRAALDTFDANAEPGRIFGRLFGRVLGNHRS
;
A
#
# COMPACT_ATOMS: atom_id res chain seq x y z
N MET A 1 -18.09 -11.08 -5.58
CA MET A 1 -17.13 -10.82 -4.49
C MET A 1 -17.50 -9.50 -3.84
N ASN A 2 -17.44 -9.36 -2.51
CA ASN A 2 -18.01 -8.20 -1.81
C ASN A 2 -16.90 -7.22 -1.39
N LEU A 3 -16.80 -6.06 -2.06
CA LEU A 3 -15.67 -5.12 -1.95
C LEU A 3 -15.37 -4.67 -0.51
N ARG A 4 -16.41 -4.50 0.32
CA ARG A 4 -16.24 -4.15 1.74
C ARG A 4 -15.53 -5.26 2.54
N ALA A 5 -15.82 -6.53 2.26
CA ALA A 5 -15.18 -7.65 2.92
C ALA A 5 -13.69 -7.76 2.55
N SER A 6 -13.31 -7.44 1.31
CA SER A 6 -11.91 -7.39 0.91
C SER A 6 -11.13 -6.26 1.61
N TYR A 7 -11.70 -5.06 1.76
CA TYR A 7 -11.00 -3.96 2.45
C TYR A 7 -10.78 -4.25 3.94
N HIS A 8 -11.75 -4.85 4.63
CA HIS A 8 -11.56 -5.26 6.03
C HIS A 8 -10.52 -6.38 6.17
N GLN A 9 -10.44 -7.32 5.21
CA GLN A 9 -9.40 -8.35 5.23
C GLN A 9 -8.00 -7.78 4.93
N GLU A 10 -7.89 -6.90 3.93
CA GLU A 10 -6.66 -6.17 3.60
C GLU A 10 -6.16 -5.35 4.79
N ALA A 11 -7.03 -4.58 5.44
CA ALA A 11 -6.69 -3.86 6.66
C ALA A 11 -6.27 -4.78 7.82
N LYS A 12 -6.92 -5.95 8.00
CA LYS A 12 -6.55 -6.93 9.02
C LYS A 12 -5.15 -7.52 8.78
N ASP A 13 -4.82 -7.83 7.53
CA ASP A 13 -3.52 -8.39 7.14
C ASP A 13 -2.40 -7.32 7.23
N MET A 14 -2.69 -6.08 6.81
CA MET A 14 -1.77 -4.93 6.91
C MET A 14 -1.51 -4.51 8.36
N VAL A 15 -2.49 -4.58 9.27
CA VAL A 15 -2.26 -4.32 10.70
C VAL A 15 -1.63 -5.52 11.40
N GLY A 16 -2.02 -6.74 11.02
CA GLY A 16 -1.57 -7.97 11.68
C GLY A 16 -0.06 -8.13 11.64
N ARG A 17 0.55 -8.14 10.44
CA ARG A 17 1.98 -8.44 10.33
C ARG A 17 2.90 -7.50 11.14
N PRO A 18 2.79 -6.16 11.05
CA PRO A 18 3.63 -5.30 11.88
C PRO A 18 3.40 -5.48 13.38
N THR A 19 2.15 -5.64 13.81
CA THR A 19 1.81 -5.71 15.24
C THR A 19 2.17 -7.06 15.85
N GLU A 20 1.99 -8.15 15.12
CA GLU A 20 2.21 -9.53 15.57
C GLU A 20 3.64 -10.02 15.27
N ASP A 21 4.16 -9.82 14.05
CA ASP A 21 5.47 -10.34 13.64
C ASP A 21 6.62 -9.44 14.12
N LEU A 22 6.40 -8.12 14.23
CA LEU A 22 7.44 -7.12 14.53
C LEU A 22 7.21 -6.34 15.84
N GLY A 23 6.12 -6.60 16.57
CA GLY A 23 5.79 -5.90 17.82
C GLY A 23 5.57 -4.39 17.66
N ILE A 24 5.20 -3.93 16.47
CA ILE A 24 4.99 -2.50 16.17
C ILE A 24 3.69 -2.02 16.79
N ILE A 25 3.75 -0.92 17.54
CA ILE A 25 2.59 -0.34 18.24
C ILE A 25 2.20 1.05 17.73
N ARG A 26 3.09 1.76 17.01
CA ARG A 26 2.83 3.09 16.45
C ARG A 26 2.48 3.03 14.97
N VAL A 27 1.20 2.83 14.67
CA VAL A 27 0.66 2.78 13.30
C VAL A 27 -0.09 4.07 12.97
N ALA A 28 0.29 4.76 11.90
CA ALA A 28 -0.44 5.90 11.35
C ALA A 28 -1.16 5.54 10.04
N VAL A 29 -2.16 6.34 9.65
CA VAL A 29 -2.99 6.08 8.46
C VAL A 29 -3.14 7.31 7.55
N MET A 30 -2.81 7.14 6.27
CA MET A 30 -3.21 8.01 5.17
C MET A 30 -4.46 7.47 4.50
N TYR A 31 -5.45 8.31 4.22
CA TYR A 31 -6.57 7.90 3.37
C TYR A 31 -7.09 8.99 2.44
N GLN A 32 -7.73 8.60 1.34
CA GLN A 32 -8.50 9.50 0.48
C GLN A 32 -9.84 9.84 1.16
N ASN A 33 -10.23 11.11 1.22
CA ASN A 33 -11.50 11.53 1.84
C ASN A 33 -12.70 11.24 0.94
N ASP A 34 -13.02 9.96 0.74
CA ASP A 34 -14.15 9.52 -0.08
C ASP A 34 -14.71 8.14 0.37
N PHE A 35 -15.65 7.63 -0.42
CA PHE A 35 -16.29 6.34 -0.21
C PHE A 35 -15.33 5.13 -0.31
N TYR A 36 -14.11 5.32 -0.80
CA TYR A 36 -13.07 4.29 -0.88
C TYR A 36 -12.16 4.34 0.35
N GLY A 37 -11.64 5.52 0.71
CA GLY A 37 -10.68 5.65 1.79
C GLY A 37 -11.27 5.48 3.20
N GLN A 38 -12.48 5.99 3.45
CA GLN A 38 -13.08 5.93 4.78
C GLN A 38 -13.32 4.47 5.28
N PRO A 39 -13.90 3.54 4.50
CA PRO A 39 -14.02 2.14 4.94
C PRO A 39 -12.68 1.44 5.18
N GLY A 40 -11.61 1.86 4.49
CA GLY A 40 -10.26 1.38 4.73
C GLY A 40 -9.71 1.84 6.08
N LEU A 41 -9.87 3.14 6.41
CA LEU A 41 -9.53 3.67 7.73
C LEU A 41 -10.29 2.92 8.83
N ASP A 42 -11.61 2.76 8.67
CA ASP A 42 -12.45 2.05 9.63
C ASP A 42 -11.97 0.60 9.82
N GLY A 43 -11.52 -0.06 8.75
CA GLY A 43 -10.88 -1.38 8.80
C GLY A 43 -9.60 -1.39 9.63
N VAL A 44 -8.70 -0.43 9.42
CA VAL A 44 -7.42 -0.32 10.14
C VAL A 44 -7.65 -0.01 11.62
N VAL A 45 -8.50 0.96 11.93
CA VAL A 45 -8.86 1.35 13.32
C VAL A 45 -9.47 0.17 14.07
N ASN A 46 -10.38 -0.58 13.45
CA ASN A 46 -10.97 -1.76 14.08
C ASN A 46 -9.95 -2.90 14.25
N ALA A 47 -9.04 -3.10 13.29
CA ALA A 47 -7.98 -4.10 13.39
C ALA A 47 -6.94 -3.77 14.48
N LEU A 48 -6.62 -2.49 14.69
CA LEU A 48 -5.77 -2.03 15.80
C LEU A 48 -6.49 -2.21 17.14
N ARG A 49 -7.75 -1.78 17.24
CA ARG A 49 -8.56 -1.92 18.46
C ARG A 49 -8.71 -3.37 18.93
N GLN A 50 -8.89 -4.31 17.99
CA GLN A 50 -8.92 -5.76 18.28
C GLN A 50 -7.61 -6.30 18.91
N ARG A 51 -6.50 -5.54 18.79
CA ARG A 51 -5.18 -5.86 19.36
C ARG A 51 -4.82 -4.97 20.55
N GLY A 52 -5.77 -4.19 21.07
CA GLY A 52 -5.53 -3.25 22.18
C GLY A 52 -4.71 -2.01 21.79
N LEU A 53 -4.64 -1.69 20.49
CA LEU A 53 -3.88 -0.56 19.94
C LEU A 53 -4.81 0.52 19.38
N GLU A 54 -4.27 1.74 19.26
CA GLU A 54 -4.91 2.88 18.61
C GLU A 54 -4.02 3.40 17.46
N THR A 55 -4.60 4.20 16.56
CA THR A 55 -3.80 4.88 15.52
C THR A 55 -2.99 6.01 16.13
N ALA A 56 -1.66 6.02 15.91
CA ALA A 56 -0.78 7.11 16.35
C ALA A 56 -1.18 8.47 15.73
N ALA A 57 -1.62 8.43 14.47
CA ALA A 57 -2.37 9.50 13.82
C ALA A 57 -3.15 8.92 12.63
N HIS A 58 -4.18 9.64 12.18
CA HIS A 58 -4.79 9.42 10.87
C HIS A 58 -5.05 10.76 10.19
N TRP A 59 -4.90 10.81 8.87
CA TRP A 59 -5.21 12.01 8.10
C TRP A 59 -5.83 11.65 6.74
N HIS A 60 -6.63 12.58 6.23
CA HIS A 60 -7.22 12.50 4.91
C HIS A 60 -6.63 13.49 3.89
N TYR A 61 -6.57 13.11 2.62
CA TYR A 61 -6.39 14.05 1.51
C TYR A 61 -7.64 14.10 0.62
N GLN A 62 -7.94 15.26 0.05
CA GLN A 62 -9.10 15.40 -0.84
C GLN A 62 -8.84 14.73 -2.19
N ARG A 63 -9.84 14.04 -2.74
CA ARG A 63 -9.71 13.41 -4.07
C ARG A 63 -9.42 14.48 -5.13
N ASN A 64 -8.51 14.18 -6.06
CA ASN A 64 -8.02 15.10 -7.08
C ASN A 64 -7.29 16.35 -6.51
N SER A 65 -6.68 16.24 -5.32
CA SER A 65 -5.90 17.31 -4.71
C SER A 65 -4.49 16.86 -4.33
N ASP A 66 -3.52 17.74 -4.56
CA ASP A 66 -2.12 17.61 -4.13
C ASP A 66 -1.87 18.18 -2.71
N ALA A 67 -2.93 18.46 -1.94
CA ALA A 67 -2.85 19.05 -0.60
C ALA A 67 -2.35 18.05 0.49
N VAL A 68 -1.22 17.38 0.22
CA VAL A 68 -0.60 16.37 1.09
C VAL A 68 0.40 16.96 2.12
N LYS A 69 0.53 18.28 2.24
CA LYS A 69 1.49 18.91 3.18
C LYS A 69 1.06 18.87 4.65
N ALA A 70 -0.11 19.40 5.01
CA ALA A 70 -0.59 19.40 6.41
C ALA A 70 -0.84 17.98 6.93
N ALA A 71 -1.43 17.19 6.05
CA ALA A 71 -1.34 15.74 5.95
C ALA A 71 -0.02 15.12 6.43
N VAL A 72 1.09 15.31 5.68
CA VAL A 72 2.41 14.78 6.02
C VAL A 72 2.94 15.30 7.35
N PHE A 73 2.77 16.60 7.63
CA PHE A 73 3.18 17.20 8.90
C PHE A 73 2.61 16.45 10.11
N ASN A 74 1.31 16.11 10.08
CA ASN A 74 0.68 15.35 11.17
C ASN A 74 1.24 13.92 11.32
N ILE A 75 1.74 13.28 10.24
CA ILE A 75 2.45 11.99 10.34
C ILE A 75 3.79 12.19 11.04
N VAL A 76 4.54 13.21 10.63
CA VAL A 76 5.90 13.48 11.13
C VAL A 76 5.87 13.72 12.63
N GLU A 77 4.97 14.57 13.10
CA GLU A 77 4.72 14.83 14.53
C GLU A 77 4.30 13.56 15.29
N ALA A 78 3.46 12.72 14.66
CA ALA A 78 3.04 11.45 15.24
C ALA A 78 4.13 10.36 15.24
N ASN A 79 5.28 10.59 14.59
CA ASN A 79 6.48 9.75 14.52
C ASN A 79 6.16 8.23 14.55
N PRO A 80 5.42 7.72 13.56
CA PRO A 80 5.00 6.32 13.52
C PRO A 80 6.15 5.38 13.14
N GLN A 81 6.00 4.10 13.47
CA GLN A 81 6.85 3.03 12.96
C GLN A 81 6.35 2.53 11.59
N VAL A 82 5.04 2.64 11.34
CA VAL A 82 4.34 2.19 10.13
C VAL A 82 3.35 3.26 9.68
N VAL A 83 3.28 3.49 8.36
CA VAL A 83 2.22 4.30 7.75
C VAL A 83 1.45 3.42 6.77
N ILE A 84 0.18 3.14 7.08
CA ILE A 84 -0.75 2.45 6.16
C ILE A 84 -1.38 3.50 5.25
N ILE A 85 -1.40 3.24 3.94
CA ILE A 85 -1.81 4.21 2.93
C ILE A 85 -2.94 3.68 2.03
N ILE A 86 -4.06 4.42 2.03
CA ILE A 86 -5.32 4.04 1.38
C ILE A 86 -5.68 5.12 0.34
N GLY A 87 -5.08 5.04 -0.85
CA GLY A 87 -5.20 6.10 -1.86
C GLY A 87 -4.75 5.71 -3.27
N ALA A 88 -4.77 6.70 -4.17
CA ALA A 88 -4.30 6.58 -5.55
C ALA A 88 -2.81 6.94 -5.67
N TYR A 89 -2.09 6.35 -6.62
CA TYR A 89 -0.62 6.44 -6.72
C TYR A 89 -0.04 7.86 -6.63
N ALA A 90 -0.54 8.84 -7.40
CA ALA A 90 0.06 10.17 -7.48
C ALA A 90 0.08 10.95 -6.12
N PRO A 91 -1.04 11.13 -5.40
CA PRO A 91 -1.00 11.75 -4.08
C PRO A 91 -0.25 10.90 -3.04
N VAL A 92 -0.26 9.58 -3.18
CA VAL A 92 0.51 8.67 -2.32
C VAL A 92 2.01 8.84 -2.50
N ALA A 93 2.50 8.90 -3.74
CA ALA A 93 3.90 9.15 -4.05
C ALA A 93 4.38 10.48 -3.45
N LYS A 94 3.65 11.57 -3.72
CA LYS A 94 3.95 12.90 -3.17
C LYS A 94 3.99 12.91 -1.64
N ALA A 95 3.08 12.20 -0.98
CA ALA A 95 3.06 12.10 0.48
C ALA A 95 4.27 11.30 1.03
N ILE A 96 4.68 10.22 0.37
CA ILE A 96 5.84 9.41 0.78
C ILE A 96 7.15 10.19 0.60
N THR A 97 7.37 10.82 -0.56
CA THR A 97 8.57 11.65 -0.80
C THR A 97 8.65 12.78 0.23
N ALA A 98 7.57 13.51 0.48
CA ALA A 98 7.56 14.60 1.48
C ALA A 98 7.72 14.11 2.93
N ALA A 99 7.20 12.92 3.27
CA ALA A 99 7.42 12.33 4.60
C ALA A 99 8.89 11.96 4.82
N ARG A 100 9.55 11.41 3.78
CA ARG A 100 10.96 10.99 3.79
C ARG A 100 11.98 12.11 3.95
N GLU A 101 11.59 13.37 3.71
CA GLU A 101 12.39 14.53 4.09
C GLU A 101 12.59 14.63 5.62
N ASN A 102 11.78 13.93 6.43
CA ASN A 102 11.75 14.05 7.89
C ASN A 102 11.78 12.69 8.63
N ILE A 103 11.09 11.65 8.12
CA ILE A 103 11.00 10.31 8.71
C ILE A 103 10.95 9.21 7.62
N ASP A 104 11.56 8.04 7.86
CA ASP A 104 11.43 6.87 6.98
C ASP A 104 10.81 5.65 7.72
N PRO A 105 9.50 5.70 8.02
CA PRO A 105 8.76 4.57 8.59
C PRO A 105 8.52 3.47 7.54
N ILE A 106 8.03 2.32 7.98
CA ILE A 106 7.55 1.29 7.04
C ILE A 106 6.28 1.77 6.36
N PHE A 107 6.40 2.20 5.10
CA PHE A 107 5.26 2.57 4.25
C PHE A 107 4.59 1.32 3.67
N MET A 108 3.27 1.22 3.86
CA MET A 108 2.46 0.14 3.30
C MET A 108 1.23 0.69 2.58
N ALA A 109 1.14 0.50 1.26
CA ALA A 109 -0.02 0.93 0.47
C ALA A 109 -1.01 -0.23 0.21
N VAL A 110 -2.31 0.08 0.15
CA VAL A 110 -3.35 -0.87 -0.29
C VAL A 110 -3.23 -1.23 -1.77
N SER A 111 -3.74 -2.40 -2.14
CA SER A 111 -3.67 -2.95 -3.51
C SER A 111 -4.19 -2.02 -4.62
N PHE A 112 -5.23 -1.23 -4.33
CA PHE A 112 -5.84 -0.29 -5.27
C PHE A 112 -4.90 0.82 -5.76
N VAL A 113 -3.79 1.09 -5.06
CA VAL A 113 -2.83 2.12 -5.46
C VAL A 113 -2.23 1.86 -6.86
N SER A 114 -2.26 0.60 -7.33
CA SER A 114 -1.47 0.07 -8.45
C SER A 114 0.03 0.16 -8.18
N SER A 115 0.62 -0.96 -7.77
CA SER A 115 2.05 -1.05 -7.42
C SER A 115 2.97 -0.64 -8.57
N ASN A 116 2.60 -0.93 -9.82
CA ASN A 116 3.39 -0.52 -10.99
C ASN A 116 3.34 1.01 -11.20
N ALA A 117 2.15 1.63 -11.10
CA ALA A 117 2.02 3.08 -11.24
C ALA A 117 2.70 3.84 -10.10
N LEU A 118 2.58 3.34 -8.86
CA LEU A 118 3.27 3.89 -7.69
C LEU A 118 4.80 3.77 -7.81
N ALA A 119 5.31 2.62 -8.26
CA ALA A 119 6.74 2.42 -8.48
C ALA A 119 7.30 3.32 -9.60
N GLN A 120 6.51 3.52 -10.67
CA GLN A 120 6.89 4.42 -11.77
C GLN A 120 6.91 5.89 -11.35
N GLU A 121 5.93 6.33 -10.56
CA GLU A 121 5.84 7.71 -10.05
C GLU A 121 6.97 8.03 -9.06
N LEU A 122 7.33 7.08 -8.19
CA LEU A 122 8.38 7.26 -7.17
C LEU A 122 9.80 6.99 -7.67
N GLY A 123 9.99 6.15 -8.68
CA GLY A 123 11.32 5.78 -9.17
C GLY A 123 12.20 5.18 -8.05
N PRO A 124 13.40 5.73 -7.78
CA PRO A 124 14.26 5.29 -6.68
C PRO A 124 13.59 5.35 -5.29
N ASP A 125 12.73 6.34 -5.06
CA ASP A 125 11.96 6.47 -3.81
C ASP A 125 10.90 5.37 -3.67
N GLY A 126 10.69 4.54 -4.69
CA GLY A 126 9.90 3.32 -4.56
C GLY A 126 10.49 2.35 -3.53
N ALA A 127 11.82 2.36 -3.34
CA ALA A 127 12.51 1.34 -2.59
C ALA A 127 12.03 1.21 -1.13
N GLY A 128 11.73 -0.03 -0.73
CA GLY A 128 11.34 -0.38 0.64
C GLY A 128 9.86 -0.18 0.97
N ILE A 129 9.08 0.38 0.04
CA ILE A 129 7.63 0.45 0.19
C ILE A 129 7.03 -0.94 -0.09
N TYR A 130 6.10 -1.33 0.78
CA TYR A 130 5.31 -2.53 0.63
C TYR A 130 3.97 -2.17 0.01
N VAL A 131 3.54 -2.90 -1.01
CA VAL A 131 2.15 -2.83 -1.47
C VAL A 131 1.46 -4.12 -1.06
N HIS A 132 0.39 -4.00 -0.27
CA HIS A 132 -0.46 -5.14 0.04
C HIS A 132 -1.06 -5.61 -1.27
N GLN A 133 -0.80 -6.87 -1.61
CA GLN A 133 -1.14 -7.38 -2.92
C GLN A 133 -2.24 -8.41 -2.77
N VAL A 134 -3.44 -8.08 -3.26
CA VAL A 134 -4.54 -9.03 -3.46
C VAL A 134 -4.24 -10.01 -4.60
N VAL A 135 -2.95 -10.25 -4.93
CA VAL A 135 -2.40 -11.02 -6.07
C VAL A 135 -1.06 -11.73 -5.74
N PRO A 136 -0.68 -12.99 -6.13
CA PRO A 136 0.71 -13.39 -6.08
C PRO A 136 1.49 -12.56 -7.09
N LEU A 137 2.81 -12.58 -6.94
CA LEU A 137 3.68 -11.91 -7.87
C LEU A 137 3.58 -12.62 -9.25
N PRO A 138 3.56 -11.89 -10.38
CA PRO A 138 3.39 -12.46 -11.72
C PRO A 138 4.62 -13.24 -12.23
N ASP A 139 5.71 -13.25 -11.47
CA ASP A 139 6.88 -14.12 -11.61
C ASP A 139 6.71 -15.46 -10.84
N ASN A 140 5.73 -15.57 -9.94
CA ASN A 140 5.48 -16.80 -9.16
C ASN A 140 4.70 -17.85 -9.97
N THR A 141 5.36 -18.40 -10.99
CA THR A 141 4.83 -19.46 -11.87
C THR A 141 4.56 -20.79 -11.17
N SER A 142 4.93 -20.95 -9.88
CA SER A 142 4.50 -22.10 -9.08
C SER A 142 3.00 -22.08 -8.76
N VAL A 143 2.31 -20.96 -8.99
CA VAL A 143 0.85 -20.85 -8.94
C VAL A 143 0.29 -21.12 -10.34
N PRO A 144 -0.55 -22.17 -10.55
CA PRO A 144 -1.05 -22.52 -11.89
C PRO A 144 -1.71 -21.36 -12.62
N ALA A 145 -2.56 -20.59 -11.94
CA ALA A 145 -3.22 -19.42 -12.52
C ALA A 145 -2.25 -18.30 -12.98
N VAL A 146 -1.04 -18.21 -12.40
CA VAL A 146 0.01 -17.28 -12.84
C VAL A 146 0.70 -17.83 -14.09
N ALA A 147 0.98 -19.14 -14.16
CA ALA A 147 1.53 -19.77 -15.35
C ALA A 147 0.57 -19.66 -16.55
N ASP A 148 -0.73 -19.94 -16.35
CA ASP A 148 -1.77 -19.79 -17.37
C ASP A 148 -1.90 -18.34 -17.85
N TYR A 149 -1.87 -17.37 -16.92
CA TYR A 149 -1.89 -15.95 -17.26
C TYR A 149 -0.69 -15.52 -18.11
N ARG A 150 0.53 -15.96 -17.76
CA ARG A 150 1.73 -15.65 -18.56
C ARG A 150 1.66 -16.25 -19.95
N ALA A 151 1.28 -17.53 -20.08
CA ALA A 151 1.15 -18.19 -21.38
C ALA A 151 0.12 -17.49 -22.28
N ALA A 152 -1.00 -17.04 -21.70
CA ALA A 152 -2.00 -16.24 -22.42
C ALA A 152 -1.48 -14.85 -22.81
N LEU A 153 -0.69 -14.21 -21.95
CA LEU A 153 -0.10 -12.89 -22.20
C LEU A 153 0.94 -12.97 -23.33
N ASP A 154 1.88 -13.91 -23.26
CA ASP A 154 2.91 -14.14 -24.29
C ASP A 154 2.29 -14.47 -25.66
N THR A 155 1.13 -15.13 -25.67
CA THR A 155 0.35 -15.44 -26.89
C THR A 155 -0.37 -14.22 -27.47
N PHE A 156 -0.72 -13.23 -26.62
CA PHE A 156 -1.47 -12.04 -27.01
C PHE A 156 -0.56 -10.87 -27.41
N ASP A 157 0.48 -10.62 -26.63
CA ASP A 157 1.58 -9.70 -26.93
C ASP A 157 2.82 -10.09 -26.10
N ALA A 158 3.85 -10.63 -26.76
CA ALA A 158 5.11 -11.04 -26.15
C ALA A 158 5.95 -9.89 -25.55
N ASN A 159 5.53 -8.63 -25.73
CA ASN A 159 6.15 -7.45 -25.12
C ASN A 159 5.31 -6.86 -23.96
N ALA A 160 4.16 -7.46 -23.64
CA ALA A 160 3.30 -6.97 -22.57
C ALA A 160 3.88 -7.32 -21.20
N GLU A 161 4.20 -6.29 -20.41
CA GLU A 161 4.64 -6.46 -19.02
C GLU A 161 3.49 -7.05 -18.16
N PRO A 162 3.71 -8.17 -17.44
CA PRO A 162 2.66 -8.81 -16.65
C PRO A 162 2.07 -7.88 -15.58
N GLY A 163 0.77 -7.62 -15.70
CA GLY A 163 0.00 -6.92 -14.68
C GLY A 163 -0.11 -7.76 -13.40
N ARG A 164 0.07 -7.12 -12.25
CA ARG A 164 -0.15 -7.74 -10.93
C ARG A 164 -1.66 -7.89 -10.67
N ILE A 165 -2.29 -9.00 -11.10
CA ILE A 165 -3.74 -9.29 -10.96
C ILE A 165 -4.04 -10.74 -10.43
N PHE A 166 -5.00 -10.91 -9.48
CA PHE A 166 -5.50 -12.12 -8.72
C PHE A 166 -4.61 -12.86 -7.68
N GLY A 167 -5.11 -13.21 -6.44
CA GLY A 167 -4.52 -13.40 -5.04
C GLY A 167 -3.49 -14.47 -4.58
N ARG A 168 -2.47 -14.24 -3.70
CA ARG A 168 -1.98 -13.12 -2.80
C ARG A 168 -0.44 -13.23 -2.46
N LEU A 169 0.38 -12.15 -2.36
CA LEU A 169 1.65 -12.03 -1.54
C LEU A 169 2.24 -10.59 -1.50
N PHE A 170 2.89 -10.14 -0.41
CA PHE A 170 3.51 -8.79 -0.32
C PHE A 170 4.63 -8.58 -1.35
N GLY A 171 4.48 -7.57 -2.21
CA GLY A 171 5.54 -7.10 -3.11
C GLY A 171 6.30 -5.92 -2.51
N ARG A 172 7.61 -6.07 -2.34
CA ARG A 172 8.53 -4.93 -2.15
C ARG A 172 8.75 -4.25 -3.50
N VAL A 173 8.60 -2.94 -3.57
CA VAL A 173 9.02 -2.18 -4.75
C VAL A 173 10.56 -2.17 -4.79
N LEU A 174 11.11 -2.64 -5.91
CA LEU A 174 12.55 -2.65 -6.19
C LEU A 174 12.88 -1.39 -6.99
N GLY A 175 13.79 -0.55 -6.47
CA GLY A 175 14.29 0.60 -7.21
C GLY A 175 15.24 0.16 -8.33
N ASN A 176 15.01 0.67 -9.54
CA ASN A 176 15.92 0.44 -10.67
C ASN A 176 17.21 1.24 -10.48
N HIS A 177 18.22 0.63 -9.86
CA HIS A 177 19.59 1.14 -9.93
C HIS A 177 20.13 0.90 -11.35
N ARG A 178 20.20 1.97 -12.15
CA ARG A 178 21.13 2.02 -13.27
C ARG A 178 22.51 2.39 -12.72
N SER A 179 23.44 1.45 -12.83
CA SER A 179 24.89 1.64 -12.71
C SER A 179 25.44 2.48 -13.86
#